data_AF-A0A519SHK8-F1
#
_entry.id   AF-A0A519SHK8-F1
#
_cell.length_a   1.000
_cell.length_b   1.000
_cell.length_c   1.000
_cell.angle_alpha   90.00
_cell.angle_beta   90.00
_cell.angle_gamma   90.00
#
_symmetry.space_group_name_H-M   'P 1'
#
loop_
_entity.id
_entity.type
_entity.pdbx_description
1 polymer ?
#
loop_
_entity_poly.entity_id
_entity_poly.type
_entity_poly.pdbx_seq_one_letter_code
_entity_poly.pdbx_strand_id
1 'polypeptide(L)'
;MSTLKALATLLAKPNRLKALLSYGHKGYLNSIGWFTAFDKKQAVDGNGKALPWVTYSFIDFIKDRINKSQHIFEYGSGNSTIFYAEKAGSVTSVEHDKSWYDKVKGTSPANAEMIFCELQRDGEYAKKAILLGKKFDIIIVDGRDRVRCCKYCLDALTANGVIVLDDSEREVYDPARILLKEQGFKEISFSGISPGLFYEKATSVFYKADNCLGI
;
A
#
# COMPACT_ATOMS: atom_id res chain seq x y z
N MET A 1 6.25 -12.25 -27.86
CA MET A 1 7.24 -11.70 -28.84
C MET A 1 8.62 -11.92 -28.24
N SER A 2 9.61 -12.46 -28.98
CA SER A 2 10.94 -12.67 -28.39
C SER A 2 11.61 -11.34 -28.05
N THR A 3 12.45 -11.34 -27.02
CA THR A 3 13.25 -10.17 -26.59
C THR A 3 14.06 -9.60 -27.75
N LEU A 4 14.63 -10.47 -28.59
CA LEU A 4 15.37 -10.09 -29.79
C LEU A 4 14.49 -9.32 -30.81
N LYS A 5 13.26 -9.78 -31.04
CA LYS A 5 12.32 -9.09 -31.95
C LYS A 5 11.85 -7.75 -31.36
N ALA A 6 11.68 -7.67 -30.05
CA ALA A 6 11.38 -6.41 -29.36
C ALA A 6 12.52 -5.39 -29.50
N LEU A 7 13.76 -5.84 -29.30
CA LEU A 7 14.95 -5.02 -29.46
C LEU A 7 15.10 -4.52 -30.91
N ALA A 8 14.98 -5.41 -31.89
CA ALA A 8 15.03 -5.04 -33.31
C ALA A 8 13.94 -4.01 -33.67
N THR A 9 12.73 -4.19 -33.16
CA THR A 9 11.61 -3.24 -33.35
C THR A 9 11.92 -1.88 -32.74
N LEU A 10 12.61 -1.85 -31.59
CA LEU A 10 12.95 -0.61 -30.91
C LEU A 10 14.10 0.13 -31.60
N LEU A 11 15.13 -0.60 -32.03
CA LEU A 11 16.25 -0.06 -32.81
C LEU A 11 15.78 0.56 -34.13
N ALA A 12 14.76 -0.02 -34.77
CA ALA A 12 14.12 0.54 -35.96
C ALA A 12 13.28 1.82 -35.70
N LYS A 13 13.12 2.24 -34.44
CA LYS A 13 12.35 3.44 -34.03
C LYS A 13 13.21 4.36 -33.16
N PRO A 14 14.19 5.09 -33.74
CA PRO A 14 15.20 5.84 -32.98
C PRO A 14 14.61 6.88 -32.02
N ASN A 15 13.54 7.58 -32.40
CA ASN A 15 12.87 8.53 -31.50
C ASN A 15 12.23 7.84 -30.30
N ARG A 16 11.63 6.66 -30.49
CA ARG A 16 11.05 5.87 -29.41
C ARG A 16 12.14 5.32 -28.48
N LEU A 17 13.23 4.81 -29.04
CA LEU A 17 14.39 4.38 -28.27
C LEU A 17 14.98 5.52 -27.44
N LYS A 18 15.21 6.68 -28.06
CA LYS A 18 15.68 7.89 -27.37
C LYS A 18 14.76 8.29 -26.23
N ALA A 19 13.45 8.26 -26.43
CA ALA A 19 12.47 8.54 -25.37
C ALA A 19 12.57 7.54 -24.22
N LEU A 20 12.58 6.23 -24.48
CA LEU A 20 12.69 5.20 -23.45
C LEU A 20 14.00 5.30 -22.65
N LEU A 21 15.12 5.53 -23.34
CA LEU A 21 16.41 5.76 -22.68
C LEU A 21 16.38 7.04 -21.83
N SER A 22 15.68 8.08 -22.30
CA SER A 22 15.55 9.32 -21.54
C SER A 22 14.76 9.11 -20.24
N TYR A 23 13.71 8.28 -20.24
CA TYR A 23 12.89 8.04 -19.05
C TYR A 23 13.69 7.50 -17.86
N GLY A 24 14.77 6.75 -18.10
CA GLY A 24 15.69 6.25 -17.07
C GLY A 24 16.48 7.34 -16.33
N HIS A 25 16.57 8.55 -16.89
CA HIS A 25 17.38 9.65 -16.32
C HIS A 25 16.64 11.00 -16.26
N LYS A 26 15.52 11.13 -16.98
CA LYS A 26 14.70 12.34 -17.15
C LYS A 26 13.26 11.92 -17.43
N GLY A 27 12.30 12.32 -16.58
CA GLY A 27 10.87 12.05 -16.79
C GLY A 27 10.18 11.48 -15.55
N TYR A 28 8.89 11.19 -15.70
CA TYR A 28 8.01 10.88 -14.57
C TYR A 28 8.45 9.65 -13.79
N LEU A 29 8.84 8.56 -14.46
CA LEU A 29 9.32 7.34 -13.81
C LEU A 29 10.60 7.56 -12.99
N ASN A 30 11.49 8.42 -13.46
CA ASN A 30 12.66 8.82 -12.69
C ASN A 30 12.27 9.72 -11.52
N SER A 31 11.37 10.70 -11.71
CA SER A 31 10.99 11.64 -10.65
C SER A 31 10.25 10.98 -9.48
N ILE A 32 9.45 9.95 -9.74
CA ILE A 32 8.77 9.17 -8.70
C ILE A 32 9.66 8.04 -8.12
N GLY A 33 10.90 7.89 -8.59
CA GLY A 33 11.83 6.87 -8.09
C GLY A 33 11.53 5.44 -8.54
N TRP A 34 10.78 5.25 -9.63
CA TRP A 34 10.36 3.92 -10.10
C TRP A 34 11.55 3.01 -10.43
N PHE A 35 12.58 3.53 -11.12
CA PHE A 35 13.78 2.76 -11.46
C PHE A 35 14.58 2.38 -10.21
N THR A 36 14.74 3.28 -9.25
CA THR A 36 15.41 2.98 -7.98
C THR A 36 14.70 1.85 -7.22
N ALA A 37 13.36 1.87 -7.18
CA ALA A 37 12.57 0.80 -6.58
C ALA A 37 12.71 -0.54 -7.34
N PHE A 38 12.71 -0.48 -8.68
CA PHE A 38 12.88 -1.65 -9.55
C PHE A 38 14.24 -2.33 -9.32
N ASP A 39 15.33 -1.55 -9.35
CA ASP A 39 16.69 -2.06 -9.21
C ASP A 39 16.95 -2.63 -7.81
N LYS A 40 16.46 -1.95 -6.77
CA LYS A 40 16.60 -2.40 -5.37
C LYS A 40 15.64 -3.52 -4.99
N LYS A 41 14.61 -3.79 -5.80
CA LYS A 41 13.49 -4.70 -5.47
C LYS A 41 12.85 -4.37 -4.12
N GLN A 42 12.68 -3.07 -3.87
CA GLN A 42 12.13 -2.52 -2.63
C GLN A 42 11.27 -1.32 -2.95
N ALA A 43 10.18 -1.12 -2.21
CA ALA A 43 9.34 0.07 -2.35
C ALA A 43 10.05 1.28 -1.71
N VAL A 44 10.80 2.02 -2.52
CA VAL A 44 11.55 3.21 -2.10
C VAL A 44 11.44 4.33 -3.13
N ASP A 45 11.68 5.57 -2.71
CA ASP A 45 11.75 6.72 -3.61
C ASP A 45 13.11 6.80 -4.33
N GLY A 46 13.32 7.87 -5.12
CA GLY A 46 14.57 8.10 -5.85
C GLY A 46 15.81 8.24 -4.96
N ASN A 47 15.63 8.65 -3.69
CA ASN A 47 16.70 8.78 -2.69
C ASN A 47 16.87 7.51 -1.85
N GLY A 48 16.07 6.47 -2.08
CA GLY A 48 16.07 5.24 -1.29
C GLY A 48 15.29 5.33 0.01
N LYS A 49 14.49 6.38 0.22
CA LYS A 49 13.60 6.49 1.37
C LYS A 49 12.40 5.55 1.22
N ALA A 50 11.95 4.99 2.34
CA ALA A 50 10.84 4.03 2.35
C ALA A 50 9.55 4.62 1.76
N LEU A 51 8.89 3.84 0.90
CA LEU A 51 7.55 4.09 0.36
C LEU A 51 6.65 2.88 0.64
N PRO A 52 5.33 3.07 0.75
CA PRO A 52 4.41 1.95 0.80
C PRO A 52 4.27 1.31 -0.59
N TRP A 53 4.01 0.00 -0.66
CA TRP A 53 4.01 -0.73 -1.93
C TRP A 53 2.66 -0.69 -2.67
N VAL A 54 2.09 0.50 -2.72
CA VAL A 54 0.79 0.85 -3.26
C VAL A 54 0.95 1.77 -4.47
N THR A 55 -0.13 2.18 -5.12
CA THR A 55 -0.06 3.06 -6.30
C THR A 55 0.58 4.42 -5.97
N TYR A 56 1.41 4.96 -6.87
CA TYR A 56 2.03 6.27 -6.68
C TYR A 56 1.00 7.40 -6.49
N SER A 57 -0.14 7.32 -7.19
CA SER A 57 -1.25 8.26 -7.05
C SER A 57 -1.85 8.26 -5.64
N PHE A 58 -1.97 7.09 -5.00
CA PHE A 58 -2.35 7.01 -3.58
C PHE A 58 -1.26 7.54 -2.65
N ILE A 59 0.03 7.25 -2.92
CA ILE A 59 1.16 7.78 -2.13
C ILE A 59 1.11 9.32 -2.11
N ASP A 60 0.94 9.94 -3.28
CA ASP A 60 0.85 11.39 -3.40
C ASP A 60 -0.38 11.97 -2.68
N PHE A 61 -1.48 11.23 -2.66
CA PHE A 61 -2.69 11.63 -1.92
C PHE A 61 -2.50 11.54 -0.40
N ILE A 62 -1.94 10.44 0.11
CA ILE A 62 -1.95 10.14 1.55
C ILE A 62 -0.81 10.81 2.33
N LYS A 63 0.34 11.07 1.68
CA LYS A 63 1.56 11.52 2.36
C LYS A 63 1.42 12.82 3.18
N ASP A 64 0.49 13.69 2.79
CA ASP A 64 0.26 14.99 3.44
C ASP A 64 -1.03 15.01 4.28
N ARG A 65 -1.76 13.89 4.34
CA ARG A 65 -2.99 13.72 5.14
C ARG A 65 -2.79 12.91 6.40
N ILE A 66 -1.61 12.27 6.54
CA ILE A 66 -1.23 11.58 7.76
C ILE A 66 -0.59 12.57 8.74
N ASN A 67 -1.03 12.55 10.00
CA ASN A 67 -0.48 13.40 11.05
C ASN A 67 -0.33 12.68 12.41
N LYS A 68 0.30 13.36 13.38
CA LYS A 68 0.70 12.77 14.67
C LYS A 68 -0.44 12.41 15.62
N SER A 69 -1.68 12.84 15.35
CA SER A 69 -2.85 12.42 16.12
C SER A 69 -3.47 11.11 15.63
N GLN A 70 -3.05 10.60 14.47
CA GLN A 70 -3.64 9.40 13.88
C GLN A 70 -2.87 8.14 14.26
N HIS A 71 -3.61 7.06 14.46
CA HIS A 71 -3.09 5.73 14.73
C HIS A 71 -3.43 4.77 13.59
N ILE A 72 -2.42 4.11 13.05
CA ILE A 72 -2.54 3.29 11.85
C ILE A 72 -2.45 1.80 12.20
N PHE A 73 -3.36 1.01 11.66
CA PHE A 73 -3.19 -0.45 11.59
C PHE A 73 -2.88 -0.86 10.15
N GLU A 74 -1.98 -1.83 9.98
CA GLU A 74 -1.56 -2.31 8.67
C GLU A 74 -1.58 -3.85 8.62
N TYR A 75 -2.27 -4.40 7.61
CA TYR A 75 -2.12 -5.80 7.23
C TYR A 75 -1.02 -5.88 6.16
N GLY A 76 0.08 -6.55 6.49
CA GLY A 76 1.35 -6.48 5.77
C GLY A 76 2.33 -5.55 6.48
N SER A 77 3.63 -5.70 6.21
CA SER A 77 4.68 -4.91 6.87
C SER A 77 5.85 -4.61 5.93
N GLY A 78 6.65 -3.60 6.28
CA GLY A 78 7.93 -3.33 5.64
C GLY A 78 8.19 -1.84 5.48
N ASN A 79 8.59 -1.41 4.28
CA ASN A 79 8.83 0.01 3.99
C ASN A 79 7.57 0.88 4.15
N SER A 80 6.38 0.30 3.91
CA SER A 80 5.11 0.95 4.20
C SER A 80 4.97 1.32 5.68
N THR A 81 5.27 0.38 6.59
CA THR A 81 5.27 0.60 8.03
C THR A 81 6.18 1.77 8.41
N ILE A 82 7.40 1.82 7.85
CA ILE A 82 8.36 2.90 8.09
C ILE A 82 7.80 4.25 7.59
N PHE A 83 7.29 4.29 6.36
CA PHE A 83 6.69 5.48 5.76
C PHE A 83 5.54 6.04 6.61
N TYR A 84 4.64 5.17 7.07
CA TYR A 84 3.52 5.57 7.92
C TYR A 84 3.99 6.07 9.28
N ALA A 85 4.98 5.41 9.89
CA ALA A 85 5.49 5.74 11.22
C ALA A 85 6.18 7.12 11.27
N GLU A 86 6.83 7.53 10.18
CA GLU A 86 7.39 8.88 10.07
C GLU A 86 6.33 9.98 10.25
N LYS A 87 5.08 9.70 9.87
CA LYS A 87 4.00 10.70 9.78
C LYS A 87 2.98 10.56 10.91
N ALA A 88 2.57 9.33 11.20
CA ALA A 88 1.54 8.99 12.19
C ALA A 88 2.04 9.12 13.63
N GLY A 89 1.09 9.12 14.57
CA GLY A 89 1.37 9.00 16.00
C GLY A 89 1.90 7.60 16.34
N SER A 90 1.25 6.56 15.82
CA SER A 90 1.74 5.18 15.92
C SER A 90 1.28 4.31 14.75
N VAL A 91 2.00 3.20 14.54
CA VAL A 91 1.67 2.19 13.54
C VAL A 91 1.73 0.81 14.20
N THR A 92 0.72 -0.03 13.96
CA THR A 92 0.77 -1.45 14.28
C THR A 92 0.57 -2.26 13.01
N SER A 93 1.55 -3.07 12.62
CA SER A 93 1.54 -3.87 11.41
C SER A 93 1.51 -5.36 11.72
N VAL A 94 0.72 -6.15 11.00
CA VAL A 94 0.68 -7.60 11.12
C VAL A 94 1.26 -8.29 9.89
N GLU A 95 2.24 -9.15 10.11
CA GLU A 95 2.94 -9.90 9.07
C GLU A 95 2.74 -11.40 9.19
N HIS A 96 2.42 -12.02 8.06
CA HIS A 96 2.15 -13.45 7.96
C HIS A 96 3.33 -14.25 7.39
N ASP A 97 4.16 -13.62 6.56
CA ASP A 97 5.35 -14.28 6.02
C ASP A 97 6.46 -14.23 7.08
N LYS A 98 6.76 -15.39 7.66
CA LYS A 98 7.77 -15.51 8.72
C LYS A 98 9.16 -15.06 8.26
N SER A 99 9.54 -15.41 7.03
CA SER A 99 10.85 -15.07 6.47
C SER A 99 10.97 -13.56 6.25
N TRP A 100 9.89 -12.94 5.76
CA TRP A 100 9.82 -11.50 5.61
C TRP A 100 9.84 -10.78 6.96
N TYR A 101 9.00 -11.21 7.91
CA TYR A 101 8.96 -10.67 9.26
C TYR A 101 10.34 -10.67 9.92
N ASP A 102 11.03 -11.81 9.89
CA ASP A 102 12.35 -11.92 10.51
C ASP A 102 13.40 -11.02 9.83
N LYS A 103 13.22 -10.73 8.54
CA LYS A 103 14.06 -9.79 7.78
C LYS A 103 13.79 -8.32 8.14
N VAL A 104 12.54 -7.92 8.38
CA VAL A 104 12.16 -6.49 8.52
C VAL A 104 11.88 -6.03 9.94
N LYS A 105 11.62 -6.93 10.90
CA LYS A 105 11.31 -6.56 12.29
C LYS A 105 12.38 -5.65 12.94
N GLY A 106 13.64 -5.80 12.54
CA GLY A 106 14.76 -5.01 13.07
C GLY A 106 14.82 -3.57 12.54
N THR A 107 14.01 -3.21 11.54
CA THR A 107 13.96 -1.86 10.96
C THR A 107 12.76 -1.05 11.46
N SER A 108 11.97 -1.58 12.41
CA SER A 108 10.76 -0.92 12.91
C SER A 108 11.12 0.37 13.67
N PRO A 109 10.54 1.52 13.32
CA PRO A 109 10.69 2.76 14.09
C PRO A 109 10.14 2.63 15.52
N ALA A 110 10.57 3.53 16.41
CA ALA A 110 10.19 3.48 17.84
C ALA A 110 8.67 3.59 18.10
N ASN A 111 7.92 4.24 17.20
CA ASN A 111 6.47 4.37 17.27
C ASN A 111 5.72 3.34 16.40
N ALA A 112 6.41 2.31 15.92
CA ALA A 112 5.85 1.23 15.12
C ALA A 112 6.06 -0.14 15.78
N GLU A 113 5.00 -0.92 15.80
CA GLU A 113 5.01 -2.31 16.27
C GLU A 113 4.74 -3.24 15.09
N MET A 114 5.64 -4.21 14.86
CA MET A 114 5.43 -5.28 13.87
C MET A 114 5.13 -6.58 14.60
N ILE A 115 4.00 -7.19 14.29
CA ILE A 115 3.51 -8.41 14.94
C ILE A 115 3.51 -9.55 13.91
N PHE A 116 4.21 -10.64 14.21
CA PHE A 116 4.07 -11.87 13.44
C PHE A 116 2.74 -12.56 13.79
N CYS A 117 2.00 -13.02 12.77
CA CYS A 117 0.77 -13.79 12.94
C CYS A 117 0.60 -14.75 11.77
N GLU A 118 0.53 -16.05 12.06
CA GLU A 118 0.37 -17.08 11.03
C GLU A 118 -0.91 -16.87 10.21
N LEU A 119 -0.81 -17.09 8.90
CA LEU A 119 -1.95 -16.96 8.02
C LEU A 119 -2.89 -18.14 8.15
N GLN A 120 -4.04 -17.89 8.76
CA GLN A 120 -5.20 -18.76 8.71
C GLN A 120 -6.36 -17.98 8.10
N ARG A 121 -7.02 -18.57 7.09
CA ARG A 121 -8.19 -17.96 6.45
C ARG A 121 -9.29 -17.79 7.50
N ASP A 122 -9.82 -16.57 7.63
CA ASP A 122 -10.79 -16.18 8.65
C ASP A 122 -10.29 -16.34 10.11
N GLY A 123 -8.97 -16.41 10.25
CA GLY A 123 -8.30 -16.65 11.53
C GLY A 123 -7.86 -15.37 12.23
N GLU A 124 -6.87 -15.54 13.11
CA GLU A 124 -6.31 -14.48 13.94
C GLU A 124 -5.73 -13.33 13.12
N TYR A 125 -5.07 -13.64 11.99
CA TYR A 125 -4.52 -12.63 11.09
C TYR A 125 -5.58 -11.61 10.68
N ALA A 126 -6.70 -12.06 10.10
CA ALA A 126 -7.77 -11.18 9.63
C ALA A 126 -8.44 -10.40 10.77
N LYS A 127 -8.54 -11.00 11.96
CA LYS A 127 -9.16 -10.42 13.17
C LYS A 127 -8.20 -9.53 13.97
N LYS A 128 -6.92 -9.47 13.61
CA LYS A 128 -5.86 -8.90 14.44
C LYS A 128 -6.15 -7.48 14.90
N ALA A 129 -6.66 -6.61 14.04
CA ALA A 129 -6.99 -5.23 14.40
C ALA A 129 -7.97 -5.14 15.59
N ILE A 130 -9.02 -5.99 15.63
CA ILE A 130 -9.99 -6.05 16.73
C ILE A 130 -9.33 -6.62 17.99
N LEU A 131 -8.54 -7.68 17.84
CA LEU A 131 -7.92 -8.41 18.96
C LEU A 131 -6.95 -7.56 19.78
N LEU A 132 -6.47 -6.44 19.23
CA LEU A 132 -5.63 -5.49 19.94
C LEU A 132 -6.39 -4.60 20.94
N GLY A 133 -7.73 -4.65 20.97
CA GLY A 133 -8.54 -3.95 21.96
C GLY A 133 -8.50 -2.42 21.86
N LYS A 134 -8.03 -1.89 20.72
CA LYS A 134 -7.97 -0.44 20.43
C LYS A 134 -8.54 -0.14 19.04
N LYS A 135 -8.89 1.12 18.82
CA LYS A 135 -9.39 1.61 17.53
C LYS A 135 -8.29 2.31 16.75
N PHE A 136 -8.45 2.35 15.43
CA PHE A 136 -7.50 2.97 14.50
C PHE A 136 -8.19 3.96 13.58
N ASP A 137 -7.49 5.04 13.24
CA ASP A 137 -7.99 6.08 12.34
C ASP A 137 -7.82 5.69 10.88
N ILE A 138 -6.77 4.93 10.57
CA ILE A 138 -6.48 4.46 9.22
C ILE A 138 -6.16 2.98 9.33
N ILE A 139 -6.88 2.14 8.58
CA ILE A 139 -6.56 0.72 8.46
C ILE A 139 -6.18 0.41 7.02
N ILE A 140 -4.93 -0.02 6.82
CA ILE A 140 -4.36 -0.38 5.52
C ILE A 140 -4.44 -1.89 5.32
N VAL A 141 -5.15 -2.34 4.29
CA VAL A 141 -5.30 -3.74 3.91
C VAL A 141 -4.46 -4.04 2.67
N ASP A 142 -3.19 -4.38 2.88
CA ASP A 142 -2.21 -4.72 1.83
C ASP A 142 -1.58 -6.13 2.04
N GLY A 143 -2.23 -6.95 2.84
CA GLY A 143 -1.73 -8.26 3.25
C GLY A 143 -2.37 -9.43 2.51
N ARG A 144 -2.79 -10.42 3.29
CA ARG A 144 -3.57 -11.58 2.83
C ARG A 144 -4.98 -11.54 3.41
N ASP A 145 -5.84 -12.43 2.92
CA ASP A 145 -7.22 -12.56 3.39
C ASP A 145 -8.01 -11.24 3.41
N ARG A 146 -7.74 -10.38 2.41
CA ARG A 146 -8.11 -8.95 2.40
C ARG A 146 -9.62 -8.73 2.59
N VAL A 147 -10.46 -9.56 1.97
CA VAL A 147 -11.93 -9.49 2.13
C VAL A 147 -12.35 -9.61 3.60
N ARG A 148 -11.76 -10.57 4.32
CA ARG A 148 -12.08 -10.80 5.75
C ARG A 148 -11.44 -9.74 6.63
N CYS A 149 -10.23 -9.29 6.29
CA CYS A 149 -9.61 -8.14 6.95
C CYS A 149 -10.54 -6.93 6.89
N CYS A 150 -11.02 -6.53 5.71
CA CYS A 150 -11.97 -5.42 5.55
C CYS A 150 -13.25 -5.61 6.38
N LYS A 151 -13.78 -6.83 6.45
CA LYS A 151 -14.95 -7.15 7.29
C LYS A 151 -14.68 -6.86 8.77
N TYR A 152 -13.57 -7.36 9.31
CA TYR A 152 -13.23 -7.17 10.73
C TYR A 152 -12.74 -5.74 11.04
N CYS A 153 -12.21 -5.02 10.05
CA CYS A 153 -11.78 -3.63 10.22
C CYS A 153 -12.91 -2.71 10.69
N LEU A 154 -14.16 -2.99 10.29
CA LEU A 154 -15.34 -2.22 10.70
C LEU A 154 -15.43 -2.07 12.23
N ASP A 155 -15.10 -3.14 12.97
CA ASP A 155 -15.13 -3.16 14.43
C ASP A 155 -13.81 -2.69 15.07
N ALA A 156 -12.78 -2.38 14.29
CA ALA A 156 -11.51 -1.82 14.75
C ALA A 156 -11.32 -0.35 14.37
N LEU A 157 -12.25 0.24 13.61
CA LEU A 157 -12.17 1.60 13.12
C LEU A 157 -12.68 2.63 14.15
N THR A 158 -12.06 3.81 14.21
CA THR A 158 -12.65 4.97 14.88
C THR A 158 -13.89 5.47 14.11
N ALA A 159 -14.71 6.31 14.75
CA ALA A 159 -15.92 6.85 14.11
C ALA A 159 -15.63 7.59 12.79
N ASN A 160 -14.49 8.27 12.74
CA ASN A 160 -14.03 9.06 11.60
C ASN A 160 -12.92 8.33 10.82
N GLY A 161 -12.70 7.04 11.08
CA GLY A 161 -11.61 6.33 10.45
C GLY A 161 -11.89 5.96 8.99
N VAL A 162 -10.83 5.58 8.28
CA VAL A 162 -10.88 5.15 6.88
C VAL A 162 -10.22 3.79 6.70
N ILE A 163 -10.67 3.04 5.68
CA ILE A 163 -10.09 1.76 5.29
C ILE A 163 -9.45 1.92 3.91
N VAL A 164 -8.21 1.46 3.77
CA VAL A 164 -7.51 1.43 2.49
C VAL A 164 -7.38 -0.02 2.03
N LEU A 165 -7.73 -0.31 0.79
CA LEU A 165 -7.59 -1.62 0.16
C LEU A 165 -6.65 -1.50 -1.04
N ASP A 166 -5.47 -2.11 -0.96
CA ASP A 166 -4.59 -2.23 -2.12
C ASP A 166 -5.02 -3.37 -3.03
N ASP A 167 -4.52 -3.39 -4.28
CA ASP A 167 -4.90 -4.33 -5.34
C ASP A 167 -6.43 -4.39 -5.58
N SER A 168 -7.13 -3.29 -5.30
CA SER A 168 -8.58 -3.18 -5.35
C SER A 168 -9.17 -3.40 -6.75
N GLU A 169 -8.35 -3.37 -7.80
CA GLU A 169 -8.73 -3.73 -9.16
C GLU A 169 -8.99 -5.23 -9.35
N ARG A 170 -8.52 -6.08 -8.43
CA ARG A 170 -8.70 -7.52 -8.55
C ARG A 170 -10.13 -7.92 -8.17
N GLU A 171 -10.82 -8.59 -9.10
CA GLU A 171 -12.20 -9.07 -8.94
C GLU A 171 -12.41 -9.90 -7.65
N VAL A 172 -11.40 -10.65 -7.22
CA VAL A 172 -11.45 -11.43 -5.97
C VAL A 172 -11.68 -10.58 -4.72
N TYR A 173 -11.45 -9.26 -4.78
CA TYR A 173 -11.68 -8.32 -3.69
C TYR A 173 -12.97 -7.51 -3.82
N ASP A 174 -13.76 -7.68 -4.89
CA ASP A 174 -15.06 -7.04 -5.02
C ASP A 174 -16.01 -7.30 -3.83
N PRO A 175 -16.04 -8.49 -3.20
CA PRO A 175 -16.85 -8.69 -2.00
C PRO A 175 -16.51 -7.73 -0.85
N ALA A 176 -15.24 -7.32 -0.70
CA ALA A 176 -14.85 -6.31 0.28
C ALA A 176 -15.39 -4.93 -0.10
N ARG A 177 -15.28 -4.57 -1.39
CA ARG A 177 -15.75 -3.27 -1.90
C ARG A 177 -17.27 -3.13 -1.75
N ILE A 178 -18.02 -4.18 -2.05
CA ILE A 178 -19.48 -4.25 -1.89
C ILE A 178 -19.83 -4.09 -0.40
N LEU A 179 -19.21 -4.91 0.46
CA LEU A 179 -19.44 -4.84 1.91
C LEU A 179 -19.23 -3.43 2.46
N LEU A 180 -18.11 -2.78 2.14
CA LEU A 180 -17.80 -1.45 2.64
C LEU A 180 -18.84 -0.41 2.17
N LYS A 181 -19.32 -0.50 0.91
CA LYS A 181 -20.38 0.37 0.39
C LYS A 181 -21.72 0.16 1.08
N GLU A 182 -22.08 -1.10 1.35
CA GLU A 182 -23.29 -1.44 2.12
C GLU A 182 -23.23 -0.90 3.56
N GLN A 183 -22.03 -0.78 4.13
CA GLN A 183 -21.80 -0.14 5.44
C GLN A 183 -21.71 1.40 5.38
N GLY A 184 -22.09 1.99 4.25
CA GLY A 184 -22.21 3.44 4.06
C GLY A 184 -20.89 4.15 3.75
N PHE A 185 -19.82 3.42 3.43
CA PHE A 185 -18.58 4.05 2.97
C PHE A 185 -18.68 4.46 1.49
N LYS A 186 -18.12 5.62 1.17
CA LYS A 186 -17.81 6.03 -0.20
C LYS A 186 -16.42 5.54 -0.58
N GLU A 187 -16.18 5.34 -1.87
CA GLU A 187 -14.91 4.87 -2.42
C GLU A 187 -14.27 5.97 -3.28
N ILE A 188 -12.98 6.22 -3.07
CA ILE A 188 -12.10 6.91 -4.03
C ILE A 188 -11.02 5.90 -4.42
N SER A 189 -10.88 5.62 -5.72
CA SER A 189 -9.89 4.68 -6.23
C SER A 189 -8.74 5.41 -6.92
N PHE A 190 -7.52 5.01 -6.61
CA PHE A 190 -6.29 5.55 -7.18
C PHE A 190 -5.66 4.46 -8.06
N SER A 191 -5.84 4.56 -9.38
CA SER A 191 -5.21 3.65 -10.33
C SER A 191 -3.82 4.15 -10.76
N GLY A 192 -2.97 3.23 -11.21
CA GLY A 192 -1.67 3.54 -11.75
C GLY A 192 -0.66 2.41 -11.55
N ILE A 193 0.61 2.78 -11.53
CA ILE A 193 1.73 1.88 -11.21
C ILE A 193 2.14 2.04 -9.74
N SER A 194 2.88 1.07 -9.21
CA SER A 194 3.47 1.11 -7.86
C SER A 194 5.01 1.02 -7.93
N PRO A 195 5.72 1.29 -6.81
CA PRO A 195 7.17 1.19 -6.78
C PRO A 195 7.71 -0.13 -7.34
N GLY A 196 8.52 -0.05 -8.39
CA GLY A 196 9.17 -1.20 -9.03
C GLY A 196 8.26 -2.13 -9.85
N LEU A 197 6.96 -1.84 -9.97
CA LEU A 197 6.02 -2.63 -10.77
C LEU A 197 5.48 -1.80 -11.94
N PHE A 198 5.42 -2.40 -13.13
CA PHE A 198 5.02 -1.73 -14.37
C PHE A 198 3.79 -2.37 -15.02
N TYR A 199 2.73 -2.50 -14.23
CA TYR A 199 1.41 -2.92 -14.68
C TYR A 199 0.36 -2.15 -13.88
N GLU A 200 -0.87 -2.12 -14.39
CA GLU A 200 -1.99 -1.43 -13.75
C GLU A 200 -2.34 -2.07 -12.40
N LYS A 201 -2.39 -1.24 -11.37
CA LYS A 201 -2.87 -1.53 -10.02
C LYS A 201 -3.85 -0.43 -9.61
N ALA A 202 -4.64 -0.69 -8.58
CA ALA A 202 -5.48 0.29 -7.91
C ALA A 202 -5.43 0.16 -6.39
N THR A 203 -5.29 1.28 -5.71
CA THR A 203 -5.42 1.38 -4.24
C THR A 203 -6.67 2.21 -3.96
N SER A 204 -7.66 1.65 -3.26
CA SER A 204 -8.93 2.34 -2.95
C SER A 204 -9.01 2.76 -1.49
N VAL A 205 -9.52 3.98 -1.25
CA VAL A 205 -9.83 4.52 0.08
C VAL A 205 -11.34 4.50 0.28
N PHE A 206 -11.76 3.91 1.39
CA PHE A 206 -13.15 3.84 1.84
C PHE A 206 -13.33 4.76 3.05
N TYR A 207 -14.25 5.72 2.94
CA TYR A 207 -14.43 6.79 3.94
C TYR A 207 -15.92 7.15 4.14
N LYS A 208 -16.22 7.81 5.27
CA LYS A 208 -17.53 8.44 5.56
C LYS A 208 -17.40 9.96 5.49
N ALA A 209 -18.53 10.67 5.54
CA ALA A 209 -18.58 12.12 5.36
C ALA A 209 -17.71 12.90 6.36
N ASP A 210 -17.72 12.50 7.63
CA ASP A 210 -16.74 12.95 8.61
C ASP A 210 -15.62 11.90 8.68
N ASN A 211 -14.39 12.28 8.32
CA ASN A 211 -13.26 11.38 8.29
C ASN A 211 -11.93 12.04 8.65
N CYS A 212 -10.99 11.21 9.11
CA CYS A 212 -9.68 11.62 9.59
C CYS A 212 -8.75 12.14 8.48
N LEU A 213 -9.11 11.99 7.20
CA LEU A 213 -8.33 12.45 6.05
C LEU A 213 -8.79 13.81 5.49
N GLY A 214 -9.89 14.37 6.00
CA GLY A 214 -10.43 15.66 5.57
C GLY A 214 -10.91 15.68 4.11
N ILE A 215 -11.44 14.56 3.62
CA ILE A 215 -12.02 14.42 2.26
C ILE A 215 -13.54 14.43 2.25
#